data_AF-W1Y1C0-F1
#
_entry.id   AF-W1Y1C0-F1
#
_cell.length_a   1.000
_cell.length_b   1.000
_cell.length_c   1.000
_cell.angle_alpha   90.00
_cell.angle_beta   90.00
_cell.angle_gamma   90.00
#
_symmetry.space_group_name_H-M   'P 1'
#
loop_
_entity.id
_entity.type
_entity.pdbx_description
1 polymer ?
#
loop_
_entity_poly.entity_id
_entity_poly.type
_entity_poly.pdbx_seq_one_letter_code
_entity_poly.pdbx_strand_id
1 'polypeptide(L)' 'CALPISRNTKIYHIKRVRYVNGEPIEVEESFYNKEIIPYLNEEICRSSIFNYITNDLKLNIGFADKIIIKLFC' A
#
# COMPACT_ATOMS: atom_id res chain seq x y z
N CYS A 1 3.91 2.91 9.08
CA CYS A 1 3.29 2.25 10.25
C CYS A 1 3.89 0.85 10.39
N ALA A 2 4.12 0.37 11.62
CA ALA A 2 4.63 -0.97 11.82
C ALA A 2 3.51 -2.00 11.57
N LEU A 3 3.79 -3.02 10.78
CA LEU A 3 2.89 -4.16 10.61
C LEU A 3 3.07 -5.11 11.82
N PRO A 4 2.03 -5.42 12.61
CA PRO A 4 2.13 -6.38 13.70
C PRO A 4 2.14 -7.81 13.14
N ILE A 5 3.26 -8.24 12.58
CA ILE A 5 3.42 -9.55 11.91
C ILE A 5 4.61 -10.32 12.49
N SER A 6 4.56 -11.65 12.38
CA SER A 6 5.67 -12.52 12.81
C SER A 6 6.87 -12.39 11.86
N ARG A 7 8.08 -12.73 12.33
CA ARG A 7 9.32 -12.60 11.52
C ARG A 7 9.30 -13.39 10.20
N ASN A 8 8.46 -14.41 10.08
CA ASN A 8 8.40 -15.28 8.91
C ASN A 8 7.13 -15.07 8.06
N THR A 9 6.32 -14.06 8.39
CA THR A 9 5.12 -13.73 7.62
C THR A 9 5.54 -13.20 6.25
N LYS A 10 5.00 -13.81 5.19
CA LYS A 10 5.24 -13.35 3.81
C LYS A 10 4.51 -12.03 3.60
N ILE A 11 5.19 -11.09 2.96
CA ILE A 11 4.63 -9.78 2.62
C ILE A 11 4.78 -9.48 1.13
N TYR A 12 3.88 -8.67 0.59
CA TYR A 12 4.17 -7.86 -0.58
C TYR A 12 4.89 -6.60 -0.15
N HIS A 13 5.97 -6.27 -0.86
CA HIS A 13 6.70 -5.03 -0.72
C HIS A 13 6.59 -4.28 -2.05
N ILE A 14 6.04 -3.07 -1.99
CA ILE A 14 5.73 -2.28 -3.17
C ILE A 14 6.44 -0.94 -3.04
N LYS A 15 7.20 -0.59 -4.08
CA LYS A 15 7.78 0.74 -4.27
C LYS A 15 7.25 1.31 -5.58
N ARG A 16 6.66 2.51 -5.53
CA ARG A 16 6.10 3.14 -6.73
C ARG A 16 6.22 4.66 -6.69
N VAL A 17 6.19 5.28 -7.86
CA VAL A 17 6.07 6.72 -8.05
C VAL A 17 4.65 7.01 -8.52
N ARG A 18 3.96 7.95 -7.89
CA ARG A 18 2.63 8.40 -8.31
C ARG A 18 2.74 9.60 -9.22
N TYR A 19 1.96 9.57 -10.29
CA TYR A 19 1.88 10.65 -11.27
C TYR A 19 0.51 11.32 -11.21
N VAL A 20 0.48 12.64 -11.35
CA VAL A 20 -0.74 13.42 -11.58
C VAL A 20 -0.46 14.35 -12.76
N ASN A 21 -1.31 14.29 -13.78
CA ASN A 21 -1.15 15.05 -15.03
C ASN A 21 0.23 14.86 -15.70
N GLY A 22 0.81 13.67 -15.60
CA GLY A 22 2.13 13.34 -16.17
C GLY A 22 3.32 13.71 -15.29
N GLU A 23 3.11 14.41 -14.18
CA GLU A 23 4.18 14.84 -13.26
C GLU A 23 4.31 13.89 -12.06
N PRO A 24 5.52 13.48 -11.67
CA PRO A 24 5.75 12.65 -10.49
C PRO A 24 5.56 13.48 -9.21
N ILE A 25 4.59 13.09 -8.37
CA ILE A 25 4.21 13.85 -7.18
C ILE A 25 4.59 13.19 -5.86
N GLU A 26 4.76 11.86 -5.84
CA GLU A 26 4.92 11.11 -4.60
C GLU A 26 5.72 9.83 -4.85
N VAL A 27 6.63 9.53 -3.94
CA VAL A 27 7.28 8.22 -3.85
C VAL A 27 6.64 7.48 -2.68
N GLU A 28 6.08 6.31 -2.97
CA GLU A 28 5.37 5.49 -1.99
C GLU A 28 6.11 4.16 -1.80
N GLU A 29 6.31 3.79 -0.53
CA GLU A 29 6.78 2.47 -0.13
C GLU A 29 5.78 1.85 0.84
N SER A 30 5.15 0.75 0.40
CA SER A 30 4.02 0.11 1.08
C SER A 30 4.28 -1.38 1.28
N PHE A 31 3.75 -1.93 2.37
CA PHE A 31 3.88 -3.34 2.74
C PHE A 31 2.50 -3.94 3.02
N TYR A 32 2.22 -5.12 2.47
CA TYR A 32 0.94 -5.82 2.64
C TYR A 32 1.16 -7.26 3.11
N ASN A 33 0.43 -7.70 4.13
CA ASN A 33 0.48 -9.08 4.62
C ASN A 33 -0.17 -10.02 3.59
N LYS A 34 0.57 -11.05 3.12
CA LYS A 34 0.06 -12.02 2.13
C LYS A 34 -1.04 -12.94 2.66
N GLU A 35 -1.18 -13.06 3.98
CA GLU A 35 -2.30 -13.81 4.58
C GLU A 35 -3.63 -13.05 4.46
N ILE A 36 -3.57 -11.71 4.42
CA ILE A 36 -4.76 -10.84 4.30
C ILE A 36 -5.00 -10.46 2.83
N ILE A 37 -3.94 -10.07 2.13
CA ILE A 37 -3.97 -9.68 0.72
C ILE A 37 -3.25 -10.77 -0.07
N PRO A 38 -3.96 -11.82 -0.54
CA PRO A 38 -3.32 -13.02 -1.08
C PRO A 38 -2.59 -12.76 -2.41
N TYR A 39 -3.09 -11.82 -3.21
CA TYR A 39 -2.61 -11.61 -4.56
C TYR A 39 -2.47 -10.13 -4.89
N LEU A 40 -1.32 -9.77 -5.46
CA LEU A 40 -1.07 -8.47 -6.08
C LEU A 40 -0.21 -8.72 -7.32
N ASN A 41 -0.63 -8.17 -8.45
CA ASN A 41 0.15 -8.13 -9.69
C ASN A 41 0.41 -6.68 -10.10
N GLU A 42 1.16 -6.49 -11.18
CA GLU A 42 1.54 -5.16 -11.64
C GLU A 42 0.34 -4.30 -12.03
N GLU A 43 -0.69 -4.88 -12.64
CA GLU A 43 -1.92 -4.19 -13.02
C GLU A 43 -2.66 -3.62 -11.80
N ILE A 44 -2.85 -4.43 -10.75
CA ILE A 44 -3.44 -3.99 -9.49
C ILE A 44 -2.57 -2.91 -8.84
N CYS A 45 -1.24 -3.07 -8.84
CA CYS A 45 -0.31 -2.10 -8.25
C CYS A 45 -0.27 -0.75 -8.99
N ARG A 46 -0.49 -0.75 -10.32
CA ARG A 46 -0.62 0.45 -11.16
C ARG A 46 -1.97 1.14 -10.99
N SER A 47 -2.99 0.40 -10.57
CA SER A 47 -4.31 0.93 -10.24
C SER A 47 -4.42 1.28 -8.74
N SER A 48 -5.66 1.40 -8.25
CA SER A 48 -5.93 1.65 -6.85
C SER A 48 -5.94 0.33 -6.07
N ILE A 49 -4.87 0.06 -5.32
CA ILE A 49 -4.80 -1.12 -4.42
C ILE A 49 -5.97 -1.11 -3.42
N PHE A 50 -6.38 0.06 -2.93
CA PHE A 50 -7.56 0.17 -2.06
C PHE A 50 -8.86 -0.21 -2.77
N ASN A 51 -9.00 0.12 -4.06
CA ASN A 51 -10.14 -0.32 -4.85
C ASN A 51 -10.19 -1.84 -4.95
N TYR A 52 -9.04 -2.48 -5.21
CA TYR A 52 -8.93 -3.94 -5.23
C TYR A 52 -9.33 -4.56 -3.87
N ILE A 53 -8.84 -3.99 -2.77
CA ILE A 53 -9.16 -4.47 -1.41
C ILE A 53 -10.68 -4.40 -1.14
N THR A 54 -11.33 -3.27 -1.46
CA THR A 54 -12.75 -3.09 -1.14
C THR A 54 -13.66 -3.80 -2.13
N ASN A 55 -13.39 -3.70 -3.43
CA ASN A 55 -14.32 -4.12 -4.47
C ASN A 55 -14.10 -5.56 -4.93
N ASP A 56 -12.85 -6.03 -4.98
CA ASP A 56 -12.54 -7.39 -5.44
C ASP A 56 -12.42 -8.35 -4.25
N LEU A 57 -11.70 -7.97 -3.20
CA LEU A 57 -11.57 -8.80 -2.00
C LEU A 57 -12.75 -8.66 -1.01
N LYS A 58 -13.63 -7.68 -1.21
CA LYS A 58 -14.79 -7.39 -0.32
C LYS A 58 -14.39 -7.15 1.13
N LEU A 59 -13.18 -6.63 1.36
CA LEU A 59 -12.69 -6.31 2.69
C LEU A 59 -13.06 -4.87 3.05
N ASN A 60 -13.49 -4.66 4.29
CA ASN A 60 -13.75 -3.33 4.81
C ASN A 60 -12.46 -2.72 5.35
N ILE A 61 -12.15 -1.49 4.93
CA ILE A 61 -11.02 -0.73 5.45
C ILE A 61 -11.47 -0.05 6.75
N GLY A 62 -10.75 -0.33 7.83
CA GLY A 62 -10.97 0.31 9.12
C GLY A 62 -10.23 1.63 9.26
N PHE A 63 -9.63 1.84 10.43
CA PHE A 63 -8.90 3.05 10.76
C PHE A 63 -7.43 3.01 10.30
N ALA A 64 -6.86 4.18 10.03
CA ALA A 64 -5.47 4.34 9.66
C ALA A 64 -4.81 5.43 10.50
N ASP A 65 -3.67 5.11 11.12
CA ASP A 65 -2.81 6.08 11.79
C ASP A 65 -1.83 6.69 10.77
N LYS A 66 -1.75 8.02 10.74
CA LYS A 66 -0.82 8.76 9.86
C LYS A 66 0.04 9.71 10.69
N ILE A 67 1.35 9.58 10.53
CA ILE A 67 2.34 10.49 11.13
C ILE A 67 2.92 11.34 10.00
N ILE A 68 2.86 12.66 10.15
CA ILE A 68 3.42 13.62 9.18
C ILE A 68 4.62 14.28 9.84
N ILE A 69 5.80 14.06 9.26
CA ILE A 69 7.05 14.69 9.71
C ILE A 69 7.47 15.67 8.63
N LYS A 70 7.61 16.94 9.00
CA LYS A 70 8.19 17.94 8.13
C LYS A 70 9.69 17.95 8.33
N LEU A 71 10.43 17.48 7.32
CA LEU A 71 11.86 17.69 7.24
C LEU A 71 12.06 19.15 6.77
N PHE A 72 12.35 20.04 7.70
CA PHE A 72 12.91 21.34 7.36
C PHE A 72 14.40 21.13 7.05
N CYS A 73 14.79 21.48 5.83
CA CYS A 73 16.17 21.79 5.49
C CYS A 73 16.35 23.30 5.63
#